data_AF-I4YRV3-F1
#
_entry.id   AF-I4YRV3-F1
#
_cell.length_a   1.000
_cell.length_b   1.000
_cell.length_c   1.000
_cell.angle_alpha   90.00
_cell.angle_beta   90.00
_cell.angle_gamma   90.00
#
_symmetry.space_group_name_H-M   'P 1'
#
loop_
_entity.id
_entity.type
_entity.pdbx_description
1 polymer ?
#
loop_
_entity_poly.entity_id
_entity_poly.type
_entity_poly.pdbx_seq_one_letter_code
_entity_poly.pdbx_strand_id
1 'polypeptide(L)'
;MKDPAAELRQAASDYKAALKKMAQVQEGLASHLASLADELERYGQPETADLLQQACHRHRASSIKSRAIVASLSMADQSILDPASPHPARVSGRRGCGCA
;
A
#
# COMPACT_ATOMS: atom_id res chain seq x y z
N MET A 1 -11.57 34.97 -3.21
CA MET A 1 -10.88 34.09 -2.23
C MET A 1 -11.11 32.65 -2.66
N LYS A 2 -10.05 31.84 -2.75
CA LYS A 2 -10.21 30.39 -2.95
C LYS A 2 -10.62 29.75 -1.63
N ASP A 3 -11.50 28.75 -1.67
CA ASP A 3 -11.94 28.00 -0.50
C ASP A 3 -10.82 27.04 -0.05
N PRO A 4 -10.22 27.23 1.15
CA PRO A 4 -9.14 26.37 1.64
C PRO A 4 -9.57 24.91 1.79
N ALA A 5 -10.86 24.64 2.04
CA ALA A 5 -11.36 23.27 2.13
C ALA A 5 -11.39 22.59 0.74
N ALA A 6 -11.67 23.34 -0.33
CA ALA A 6 -11.60 22.83 -1.70
C ALA A 6 -10.16 22.52 -2.12
N GLU A 7 -9.20 23.38 -1.75
CA GLU A 7 -7.77 23.15 -2.03
C GLU A 7 -7.24 21.89 -1.35
N LEU A 8 -7.61 21.66 -0.09
CA LEU A 8 -7.20 20.46 0.65
C LEU A 8 -7.77 19.18 0.03
N ARG A 9 -9.05 19.19 -0.39
CA ARG A 9 -9.68 18.05 -1.08
C ARG A 9 -8.99 17.74 -2.40
N GLN A 10 -8.62 18.77 -3.16
CA GLN A 10 -7.87 18.58 -4.41
C GLN A 10 -6.50 17.96 -4.14
N ALA A 11 -5.74 18.50 -3.19
CA ALA A 11 -4.44 17.94 -2.81
C ALA A 11 -4.53 16.47 -2.35
N ALA A 12 -5.55 16.12 -1.57
CA ALA A 12 -5.81 14.74 -1.17
C ALA A 12 -6.16 13.83 -2.36
N SER A 13 -6.94 14.34 -3.31
CA SER A 13 -7.26 13.63 -4.56
C SER A 13 -6.00 13.37 -5.40
N ASP A 14 -5.17 14.39 -5.59
CA ASP A 14 -3.93 14.30 -6.36
C ASP A 14 -2.94 13.32 -5.70
N TYR A 15 -2.83 13.36 -4.37
CA TYR A 15 -2.00 12.43 -3.62
C TYR A 15 -2.49 10.98 -3.75
N LYS A 16 -3.80 10.73 -3.67
CA LYS A 16 -4.38 9.40 -3.93
C LYS A 16 -4.07 8.91 -5.34
N ALA A 17 -4.17 9.78 -6.34
CA ALA A 17 -3.85 9.43 -7.73
C ALA A 17 -2.36 9.07 -7.90
N ALA A 18 -1.47 9.85 -7.28
CA ALA A 18 -0.04 9.58 -7.28
C ALA A 18 0.29 8.21 -6.65
N LEU A 19 -0.30 7.89 -5.50
CA LEU A 19 -0.11 6.59 -4.84
C LEU A 19 -0.63 5.41 -5.68
N LYS A 20 -1.78 5.56 -6.36
CA LYS A 20 -2.29 4.54 -7.27
C LYS A 20 -1.32 4.29 -8.43
N LYS A 21 -0.79 5.35 -9.03
CA LYS A 21 0.21 5.24 -10.10
C LYS A 21 1.51 4.58 -9.60
N MET A 22 1.98 4.97 -8.42
CA MET A 22 3.17 4.35 -7.81
C MET A 22 2.99 2.86 -7.57
N ALA A 23 1.81 2.44 -7.07
CA ALA A 23 1.51 1.02 -6.87
C ALA A 23 1.57 0.22 -8.19
N GLN A 24 1.02 0.77 -9.27
CA GLN A 24 1.08 0.15 -10.60
C GLN A 24 2.52 0.02 -11.11
N VAL A 25 3.33 1.08 -10.96
CA VAL A 25 4.75 1.06 -11.35
C VAL A 25 5.53 0.00 -10.54
N GLN A 26 5.30 -0.06 -9.23
CA GLN A 26 5.94 -1.05 -8.35
C GLN A 26 5.56 -2.48 -8.73
N GLU A 27 4.32 -2.73 -9.16
CA GLU A 27 3.89 -4.05 -9.66
C GLU A 27 4.53 -4.41 -11.00
N GLY A 28 4.66 -3.46 -11.92
CA GLY A 28 5.37 -3.65 -13.17
C GLY A 28 6.84 -4.02 -12.93
N LEU A 29 7.53 -3.27 -12.08
CA LEU A 29 8.92 -3.55 -11.69
C LEU A 29 9.06 -4.91 -11.02
N ALA A 30 8.18 -5.26 -10.09
CA ALA A 30 8.20 -6.56 -9.43
C ALA A 30 8.01 -7.71 -10.43
N SER A 31 7.13 -7.54 -11.43
CA SER A 31 6.90 -8.55 -12.47
C SER A 31 8.15 -8.77 -13.31
N HIS A 32 8.79 -7.69 -13.77
CA HIS A 32 10.03 -7.79 -14.55
C HIS A 32 11.19 -8.41 -13.74
N LEU A 33 11.34 -8.03 -12.47
CA LEU A 33 12.36 -8.61 -11.59
C LEU A 33 12.14 -10.10 -11.36
N ALA A 34 10.87 -10.54 -11.22
CA ALA A 34 10.56 -11.96 -11.09
C ALA A 34 10.93 -12.74 -12.36
N SER A 35 10.56 -12.24 -13.54
CA SER A 35 10.91 -12.90 -14.81
C SER A 35 12.43 -12.98 -15.01
N LEU A 36 13.17 -11.92 -14.67
CA LEU A 36 14.62 -11.94 -14.79
C LEU A 36 15.28 -12.87 -13.76
N ALA A 37 14.74 -12.95 -12.54
CA ALA A 37 15.22 -13.91 -11.54
C ALA A 37 15.07 -15.36 -12.04
N ASP A 38 13.90 -15.69 -12.60
CA ASP A 38 13.64 -17.03 -13.18
C ASP A 38 14.62 -17.37 -14.32
N GLU A 39 14.99 -16.38 -15.15
CA GLU A 39 15.98 -16.57 -16.21
C GLU A 39 17.38 -16.82 -15.64
N LEU A 40 17.82 -16.00 -14.67
CA LEU A 40 19.12 -16.14 -14.04
C LEU A 40 19.29 -17.48 -13.33
N GLU A 41 18.24 -17.97 -12.70
CA GLU A 41 18.25 -19.30 -12.06
C GLU A 41 18.48 -20.40 -13.11
N ARG A 42 17.85 -20.31 -14.29
CA ARG A 42 18.07 -21.24 -15.41
C ARG A 42 19.47 -21.14 -16.01
N TYR A 43 20.10 -19.97 -15.97
CA TYR A 43 21.47 -19.76 -16.42
C TYR A 43 22.52 -20.10 -15.36
N GLY A 44 22.13 -20.64 -14.21
CA GLY A 44 23.06 -21.04 -13.15
C GLY A 44 23.65 -19.86 -12.37
N GLN A 45 22.89 -18.77 -12.23
CA GLN A 45 23.25 -17.60 -11.43
C GLN A 45 22.31 -17.41 -10.22
N PRO A 46 22.20 -18.40 -9.32
CA PRO A 46 21.19 -18.41 -8.25
C PRO A 46 21.38 -17.28 -7.24
N GLU A 47 22.62 -16.87 -6.93
CA GLU A 47 22.86 -15.77 -5.99
C GLU A 47 22.35 -14.43 -6.54
N THR A 48 22.41 -14.25 -7.86
CA THR A 48 21.89 -13.02 -8.50
C THR A 48 20.37 -13.08 -8.63
N ALA A 49 19.81 -14.26 -8.93
CA ALA A 49 18.37 -14.49 -8.91
C ALA A 49 17.76 -14.15 -7.53
N ASP A 50 18.40 -14.60 -6.44
CA ASP A 50 17.97 -14.29 -5.07
C ASP A 50 17.95 -12.79 -4.78
N LEU A 51 18.95 -12.03 -5.23
CA LEU A 51 18.98 -10.57 -5.06
C LEU A 51 17.82 -9.90 -5.80
N LEU A 52 17.51 -10.33 -7.03
CA LEU A 52 16.37 -9.81 -7.79
C LEU A 52 15.03 -10.19 -7.15
N GLN A 53 14.94 -11.39 -6.59
CA GLN A 53 13.75 -11.87 -5.90
C GLN A 53 13.49 -11.06 -4.62
N GLN A 54 14.54 -10.76 -3.84
CA GLN A 54 14.44 -9.84 -2.70
C GLN A 54 13.96 -8.44 -3.13
N ALA A 55 14.50 -7.89 -4.23
CA ALA A 55 14.05 -6.61 -4.77
C ALA A 55 12.57 -6.67 -5.20
N CYS A 56 12.16 -7.74 -5.89
CA CYS A 56 10.77 -8.01 -6.26
C CYS A 56 9.84 -7.96 -5.05
N HIS A 57 10.19 -8.66 -3.97
CA HIS A 57 9.40 -8.65 -2.72
C HIS A 57 9.27 -7.24 -2.13
N ARG A 58 10.34 -6.43 -2.14
CA ARG A 58 10.30 -5.04 -1.65
C ARG A 58 9.37 -4.16 -2.51
N HIS A 59 9.38 -4.34 -3.83
CA HIS A 59 8.47 -3.63 -4.72
C HIS A 59 7.00 -4.03 -4.48
N ARG A 60 6.71 -5.34 -4.35
CA ARG A 60 5.35 -5.81 -4.01
C ARG A 60 4.87 -5.27 -2.67
N ALA A 61 5.72 -5.32 -1.64
CA ALA A 61 5.39 -4.75 -0.33
C ALA A 61 5.12 -3.24 -0.40
N SER A 62 5.87 -2.50 -1.22
CA SER A 62 5.64 -1.08 -1.43
C SER A 62 4.33 -0.79 -2.18
N SER A 63 3.96 -1.63 -3.15
CA SER A 63 2.64 -1.51 -3.84
C SER A 63 1.50 -1.70 -2.85
N ILE A 64 1.59 -2.73 -2.01
CA ILE A 64 0.59 -3.03 -0.96
C ILE A 64 0.45 -1.83 -0.01
N LYS A 65 1.57 -1.24 0.45
CA LYS A 65 1.54 -0.05 1.30
C LYS A 65 0.86 1.13 0.62
N SER A 66 1.21 1.41 -0.64
CA SER A 66 0.63 2.50 -1.42
C SER A 66 -0.90 2.32 -1.56
N ARG A 67 -1.35 1.09 -1.85
CA ARG A 67 -2.78 0.75 -1.93
C ARG A 67 -3.50 0.87 -0.58
N ALA A 68 -2.87 0.43 0.50
CA ALA A 68 -3.43 0.53 1.84
C ALA A 68 -3.61 1.98 2.30
N ILE A 69 -2.66 2.86 1.96
CA ILE A 69 -2.79 4.30 2.23
C ILE A 69 -3.97 4.89 1.44
N VAL A 70 -4.09 4.57 0.13
CA VAL A 70 -5.22 5.03 -0.68
C VAL A 70 -6.56 4.56 -0.12
N ALA A 71 -6.65 3.30 0.33
CA ALA A 71 -7.85 2.77 0.97
C ALA A 71 -8.19 3.54 2.27
N SER A 72 -7.19 3.77 3.12
CA SER A 72 -7.36 4.52 4.37
C SER A 72 -7.83 5.95 4.14
N LEU A 73 -7.25 6.65 3.16
CA LEU A 73 -7.67 8.00 2.78
C LEU A 73 -9.10 8.02 2.21
N SER A 74 -9.48 7.00 1.45
CA SER A 74 -10.84 6.92 0.86
C SER A 74 -11.91 6.63 1.92
N MET A 75 -11.59 5.84 2.95
CA MET A 75 -12.47 5.63 4.10
C MET A 75 -12.64 6.89 4.95
N ALA A 76 -11.57 7.65 5.14
CA ALA A 76 -11.62 8.94 5.84
C ALA A 76 -12.56 9.92 5.11
N ASP A 77 -12.49 9.98 3.78
CA ASP A 77 -13.39 10.83 2.97
C ASP A 77 -14.88 10.45 3.15
N GLN A 78 -15.20 9.16 3.21
CA GLN A 78 -16.59 8.68 3.43
C GLN A 78 -17.12 9.03 4.82
N SER A 79 -16.28 8.98 5.85
CA SER A 79 -16.68 9.34 7.22
C SER A 79 -17.01 10.82 7.41
N ILE A 80 -16.51 11.69 6.52
CA ILE A 80 -16.76 13.15 6.57
C ILE A 80 -18.07 13.51 5.85
N LEU A 81 -18.53 12.67 4.92
CA LEU A 81 -19.77 12.86 4.16
C LEU A 81 -21.02 12.25 4.82
N ASP A 82 -20.84 11.39 5.82
CA ASP A 82 -21.93 10.76 6.58
C ASP A 82 -21.84 11.10 8.09
N PRO A 83 -22.56 12.12 8.61
CA PRO A 83 -22.61 12.37 10.05
C PRO A 83 -23.39 11.31 10.85
N ALA A 84 -23.89 10.25 10.19
CA ALA A 84 -24.78 9.26 10.78
C ALA A 84 -24.21 7.83 10.89
N SER A 85 -22.92 7.60 10.61
CA SER A 85 -22.34 6.25 10.79
C SER A 85 -21.64 6.08 12.14
N PRO A 86 -21.99 5.04 12.93
CA PRO A 86 -21.47 4.83 14.27
C PRO A 86 -19.99 4.50 14.22
N HIS A 87 -19.20 5.18 15.05
CA HIS A 87 -17.80 4.88 15.30
C HIS A 87 -17.57 3.38 15.51
N PRO A 88 -16.53 2.76 14.91
CA PRO A 88 -16.16 1.41 15.29
C PRO A 88 -15.78 1.41 16.76
N ALA A 89 -16.51 0.59 17.53
CA ALA A 89 -16.30 0.41 18.95
C ALA A 89 -14.82 0.11 19.22
N ARG A 90 -14.20 0.97 20.03
CA ARG A 90 -12.89 0.78 20.63
C ARG A 90 -12.92 -0.57 21.37
N VAL A 91 -12.33 -1.62 20.79
CA VAL A 91 -12.15 -2.90 21.48
C VAL A 91 -11.16 -2.67 22.63
N SER A 92 -11.74 -2.35 23.78
CA SER A 92 -11.09 -2.37 25.09
C SER A 92 -11.19 -3.81 25.61
N GLY A 93 -10.06 -4.52 25.72
CA GLY A 93 -10.10 -5.90 26.19
C GLY A 93 -8.76 -6.62 26.21
N ARG A 94 -7.76 -6.03 26.86
CA ARG A 94 -6.51 -6.71 27.24
C ARG A 94 -6.83 -7.73 28.35
N ARG A 95 -6.90 -9.03 28.02
CA ARG A 95 -6.86 -10.18 28.94
C ARG A 95 -6.23 -11.34 28.15
N GLY A 96 -5.19 -12.04 28.55
CA GLY A 96 -4.34 -12.08 29.73
C GLY A 96 -3.36 -13.24 29.46
N CYS A 97 -2.12 -13.13 29.93
CA CYS A 97 -1.21 -14.27 29.95
C CYS A 97 -1.83 -15.41 30.76
N GLY A 98 -1.80 -16.63 30.21
CA GLY A 98 -2.11 -17.86 30.91
C GLY A 98 -1.14 -18.92 30.45
N CYS A 99 0.04 -18.96 31.09
CA CYS A 99 0.85 -20.17 31.15
C CYS A 99 0.23 -21.05 32.25
N ALA A 100 -0.20 -22.25 31.88
CA ALA A 100 -0.33 -23.41 32.75
C ALA A 100 -0.17 -24.66 31.88
#